data_AF-A0A661ZCH9-F1
#
_entry.id   AF-A0A661ZCH9-F1
#
_cell.length_a   1.000
_cell.length_b   1.000
_cell.length_c   1.000
_cell.angle_alpha   90.00
_cell.angle_beta   90.00
_cell.angle_gamma   90.00
#
_symmetry.space_group_name_H-M   'P 1'
#
loop_
_entity.id
_entity.type
_entity.pdbx_description
1 polymer ?
#
loop_
_entity_poly.entity_id
_entity_poly.type
_entity_poly.pdbx_seq_one_letter_code
_entity_poly.pdbx_strand_id
1 'polypeptide(L)'
;MAKERIERNILIEELVENYPFSVNYLSKNGIRCIVCGEAIWGTLEEAAQDKGFDDETIEKFIEELNQLNNDFDEYIKEEIKNIDIDELDV
;
A
#
# COMPACT_ATOMS: atom_id res chain seq x y z
N MET A 1 -0.01 -13.15 1.36
CA MET A 1 1.40 -13.12 0.92
C MET A 1 1.58 -11.76 0.29
N ALA A 2 2.41 -10.88 0.85
CA ALA A 2 2.64 -9.57 0.25
C ALA A 2 3.35 -9.77 -1.10
N LYS A 3 2.82 -9.15 -2.16
CA LYS A 3 3.45 -9.17 -3.48
C LYS A 3 4.79 -8.43 -3.39
N GLU A 4 5.78 -8.82 -4.17
CA GLU A 4 7.10 -8.16 -4.12
C GLU A 4 7.08 -6.74 -4.71
N ARG A 5 6.02 -6.40 -5.45
CA ARG A 5 5.86 -5.12 -6.13
C ARG A 5 4.38 -4.73 -6.27
N ILE A 6 4.10 -3.47 -6.02
CA ILE A 6 2.80 -2.83 -6.27
C ILE A 6 2.73 -2.44 -7.74
N GLU A 7 1.62 -2.75 -8.41
CA GLU A 7 1.38 -2.50 -9.84
C GLU A 7 0.09 -1.69 -10.05
N ARG A 8 -0.06 -0.99 -11.19
CA ARG A 8 -1.24 -0.15 -11.50
C ARG A 8 -2.57 -0.91 -11.51
N ASN A 9 -2.51 -2.18 -11.91
CA ASN A 9 -3.64 -3.09 -11.99
C ASN A 9 -3.93 -3.84 -10.68
N ILE A 10 -3.21 -3.52 -9.59
CA ILE A 10 -3.52 -4.11 -8.28
C ILE A 10 -4.93 -3.71 -7.87
N LEU A 11 -5.71 -4.66 -7.37
CA LEU A 11 -7.00 -4.37 -6.78
C LEU A 11 -6.80 -3.54 -5.52
N ILE A 12 -7.65 -2.53 -5.31
CA ILE A 12 -7.62 -1.74 -4.07
C ILE A 12 -7.76 -2.67 -2.84
N GLU A 13 -8.58 -3.72 -2.93
CA GLU A 13 -8.73 -4.72 -1.87
C GLU A 13 -7.39 -5.40 -1.54
N GLU A 14 -6.70 -5.95 -2.55
CA GLU A 14 -5.39 -6.57 -2.36
C GLU A 14 -4.34 -5.57 -1.87
N LEU A 15 -4.40 -4.33 -2.34
CA LEU A 15 -3.49 -3.26 -1.94
C LEU A 15 -3.67 -2.92 -0.46
N VAL A 16 -4.91 -2.81 0.02
CA VAL A 16 -5.19 -2.47 1.43
C VAL A 16 -4.92 -3.64 2.36
N GLU A 17 -5.23 -4.87 1.95
CA GLU A 17 -4.96 -6.08 2.73
C GLU A 17 -3.46 -6.36 2.89
N ASN A 18 -2.68 -6.22 1.81
CA ASN A 18 -1.24 -6.49 1.85
C ASN A 18 -0.42 -5.26 2.28
N TYR A 19 -0.92 -4.04 2.03
CA TYR A 19 -0.21 -2.78 2.27
C TYR A 19 -1.15 -1.76 2.93
N PRO A 20 -1.49 -1.91 4.21
CA PRO A 20 -2.43 -1.01 4.89
C PRO A 20 -1.97 0.46 4.92
N PHE A 21 -0.66 0.73 4.79
CA PHE A 21 -0.12 2.09 4.68
C PHE A 21 -0.57 2.81 3.40
N SER A 22 -0.88 2.06 2.34
CA SER A 22 -1.33 2.60 1.05
C SER A 22 -2.60 3.43 1.19
N VAL A 23 -3.52 3.04 2.08
CA VAL A 23 -4.78 3.77 2.35
C VAL A 23 -4.50 5.21 2.75
N ASN A 24 -3.56 5.40 3.69
CA ASN A 24 -3.21 6.73 4.19
C ASN A 24 -2.53 7.56 3.10
N TYR A 25 -1.63 6.94 2.34
CA TYR A 25 -0.95 7.59 1.22
C TYR A 25 -1.93 8.03 0.13
N LEU A 26 -2.80 7.14 -0.34
CA LEU A 26 -3.82 7.43 -1.35
C LEU A 26 -4.82 8.50 -0.87
N SER A 27 -5.26 8.40 0.40
CA SER A 27 -6.17 9.39 0.98
C SER A 27 -5.55 10.78 1.06
N LYS A 28 -4.24 10.89 1.32
CA LYS A 28 -3.51 12.18 1.29
C LYS A 28 -3.41 12.75 -0.12
N ASN A 29 -3.26 11.89 -1.12
CA ASN A 29 -3.24 12.27 -2.53
C ASN A 29 -4.64 12.52 -3.12
N GLY A 30 -5.71 12.44 -2.32
CA GLY A 30 -7.08 12.72 -2.75
C GLY A 30 -7.82 11.52 -3.35
N ILE A 31 -7.18 10.34 -3.36
CA ILE A 31 -7.81 9.07 -3.74
C ILE A 31 -8.51 8.50 -2.51
N ARG A 32 -9.81 8.77 -2.40
CA ARG A 32 -10.64 8.19 -1.33
C ARG A 32 -10.98 6.74 -1.67
N CYS A 33 -10.32 5.82 -0.96
CA CYS A 33 -10.54 4.37 -1.08
C CYS A 33 -11.86 3.91 -0.42
N ILE A 34 -12.47 4.76 0.43
CA ILE A 34 -13.69 4.45 1.19
C ILE A 34 -14.74 5.52 0.91
N VAL A 35 -15.83 5.14 0.26
CA VAL A 35 -17.02 6.00 0.07
C VAL A 35 -18.22 5.28 0.65
N CYS A 36 -18.85 5.88 1.67
CA CYS A 36 -20.23 5.60 2.09
C CYS A 36 -20.63 4.13 2.38
N GLY A 37 -19.69 3.23 2.73
CA GLY A 37 -19.99 1.85 3.14
C GLY A 37 -19.91 0.80 2.03
N GLU A 38 -19.55 1.18 0.81
CA GLU A 38 -19.23 0.25 -0.29
C GLU A 38 -17.82 0.59 -0.78
N ALA A 39 -16.90 -0.39 -0.72
CA ALA A 39 -15.54 -0.19 -1.20
C ALA A 39 -15.57 0.09 -2.70
N ILE A 40 -14.70 1.00 -3.18
CA ILE A 40 -14.48 1.10 -4.62
C ILE A 40 -13.83 -0.22 -5.06
N TRP A 41 -14.62 -1.06 -5.72
CA TRP A 41 -14.17 -2.32 -6.34
C TRP A 41 -13.58 -2.00 -7.70
N GLY A 42 -12.26 -1.98 -7.78
CA GLY A 42 -11.51 -1.69 -8.99
C GLY A 42 -10.00 -1.71 -8.73
N THR A 43 -9.25 -1.42 -9.77
CA THR A 43 -7.80 -1.28 -9.70
C THR A 43 -7.36 0.09 -9.21
N LEU A 44 -6.12 0.20 -8.73
CA LEU A 44 -5.50 1.48 -8.38
C LEU A 44 -5.59 2.49 -9.52
N GLU A 45 -5.33 2.03 -10.74
CA GLU A 45 -5.48 2.83 -11.95
C GLU A 45 -6.89 3.38 -12.13
N GLU A 46 -7.92 2.52 -12.08
CA GLU A 46 -9.31 2.94 -12.25
C GLU A 46 -9.72 3.97 -11.19
N ALA A 47 -9.32 3.75 -9.94
CA ALA A 47 -9.61 4.67 -8.83
C ALA A 47 -8.93 6.04 -9.03
N ALA A 48 -7.74 6.06 -9.61
CA ALA A 48 -7.02 7.29 -9.92
C ALA A 48 -7.58 8.00 -11.16
N GLN A 49 -7.89 7.25 -12.22
CA GLN A 49 -8.50 7.78 -13.45
C GLN A 49 -9.89 8.37 -13.19
N ASP A 50 -10.71 7.77 -12.32
CA ASP A 50 -12.01 8.32 -11.89
C ASP A 50 -11.89 9.70 -11.24
N LYS A 51 -10.74 9.98 -10.61
CA LYS A 51 -10.42 11.28 -10.03
C LYS A 51 -9.80 12.26 -11.03
N GLY A 52 -9.53 11.81 -12.25
CA GLY A 52 -8.93 12.60 -13.33
C GLY A 52 -7.40 12.64 -13.28
N PHE A 53 -6.75 11.70 -12.59
CA PHE A 53 -5.30 11.56 -12.67
C PHE A 53 -4.88 10.91 -13.99
N ASP A 54 -3.80 11.43 -14.58
CA ASP A 54 -3.16 10.89 -15.77
C ASP A 54 -2.23 9.70 -15.45
N ASP A 55 -1.87 8.93 -16.48
CA ASP A 55 -0.97 7.78 -16.36
C ASP A 55 0.38 8.12 -15.72
N GLU A 56 0.97 9.29 -16.01
CA GLU A 56 2.25 9.71 -15.42
C GLU A 56 2.13 9.88 -13.90
N THR A 57 1.03 10.47 -13.44
CA THR A 57 0.73 10.62 -12.02
C THR A 57 0.47 9.28 -11.34
N ILE A 58 -0.20 8.36 -12.03
CA ILE A 58 -0.44 6.99 -11.54
C ILE A 58 0.87 6.22 -11.39
N GLU A 59 1.77 6.31 -12.39
CA GLU A 59 3.11 5.72 -12.30
C GLU A 59 3.88 6.28 -11.11
N LYS A 60 3.81 7.59 -10.89
CA LYS A 60 4.45 8.22 -9.73
C LYS A 60 3.91 7.68 -8.40
N PHE A 61 2.59 7.50 -8.27
CA PHE A 61 2.00 6.90 -7.07
C PHE A 61 2.52 5.49 -6.83
N ILE A 62 2.68 4.69 -7.89
CA ILE A 62 3.20 3.32 -7.79
C ILE A 62 4.67 3.32 -7.37
N GLU A 63 5.49 4.21 -7.93
CA GLU A 63 6.88 4.35 -7.53
C GLU A 63 7.00 4.72 -6.04
N GLU A 64 6.25 5.72 -5.59
CA GLU A 64 6.26 6.15 -4.18
C GLU A 64 5.74 5.05 -3.24
N LEU A 65 4.69 4.32 -3.63
CA LEU A 65 4.17 3.19 -2.86
C LEU A 65 5.20 2.04 -2.75
N ASN A 66 5.92 1.73 -3.84
CA ASN A 66 6.97 0.71 -3.82
C ASN A 66 8.19 1.15 -3.00
N GLN A 67 8.55 2.43 -3.03
CA GLN A 67 9.60 2.97 -2.15
C GLN A 67 9.20 2.84 -0.68
N LEU A 68 7.99 3.28 -0.33
CA LEU A 68 7.46 3.15 1.03
C LEU A 68 7.45 1.69 1.50
N ASN A 69 7.12 0.74 0.63
CA ASN A 69 7.18 -0.68 0.96
C ASN A 69 8.61 -1.14 1.31
N ASN A 70 9.61 -0.68 0.56
CA ASN A 70 11.02 -1.01 0.80
C ASN A 70 11.53 -0.42 2.13
N ASP A 71 11.24 0.86 2.38
CA ASP A 71 11.56 1.54 3.63
C ASP A 71 10.90 0.85 4.84
N PHE A 72 9.65 0.40 4.71
CA PHE A 72 8.95 -0.32 5.77
C PHE A 72 9.58 -1.69 6.06
N ASP A 73 9.95 -2.43 5.01
CA ASP A 73 10.66 -3.71 5.16
C ASP A 73 12.02 -3.53 5.85
N GLU A 74 12.72 -2.43 5.56
CA GLU A 74 14.01 -2.12 6.20
C GLU A 74 13.82 -1.76 7.69
N TYR A 75 12.87 -0.90 8.00
CA TYR A 75 12.54 -0.50 9.38
C TYR A 75 12.13 -1.70 10.25
N ILE A 76 11.22 -2.54 9.75
CA ILE A 76 10.77 -3.74 10.47
C ILE A 76 11.93 -4.73 10.65
N LYS A 77 12.84 -4.89 9.67
CA LYS A 77 14.04 -5.74 9.82
C LYS A 77 14.98 -5.21 10.88
N GLU A 78 15.17 -3.90 11.00
CA GLU A 78 15.99 -3.30 12.06
C GLU A 78 15.35 -3.46 13.44
N GLU A 79 14.04 -3.34 13.54
CA GLU A 79 13.31 -3.41 14.81
C GLU A 79 13.16 -4.86 15.32
N ILE A 80 12.91 -5.84 14.43
CA ILE A 80 12.88 -7.27 14.78
C ILE A 80 14.28 -7.80 15.13
N LYS A 81 15.36 -7.22 14.57
CA LYS A 81 16.75 -7.58 14.93
C LYS A 81 17.10 -7.33 16.39
N ASN A 82 16.36 -6.45 17.06
CA ASN A 82 16.56 -6.11 18.47
C ASN A 82 15.65 -6.91 19.42
N ILE A 83 14.87 -7.86 18.90
CA ILE A 83 14.09 -8.78 19.71
C ILE A 83 14.91 -10.07 19.87
N ASP A 84 15.68 -10.13 20.96
CA ASP A 84 16.22 -11.39 21.49
C ASP A 84 15.01 -12.16 22.08
N ILE A 85 14.43 -13.10 21.31
CA ILE A 85 13.46 -14.08 21.83
C ILE A 85 14.23 -15.35 22.20
N ASP A 86 15.01 -15.27 23.27
CA ASP A 86 15.39 -16.46 24.04
C ASP A 86 14.66 -16.34 25.39
N GLU A 87 14.02 -17.44 25.80
CA GLU A 87 13.26 -17.61 27.05
C GLU A 87 11.73 -17.28 27.03
N LEU A 88 10.98 -18.11 26.30
CA LEU A 88 9.70 -18.64 26.79
C LEU A 88 9.75 -20.17 26.69
N ASP A 89 10.62 -20.77 27.51
CA ASP A 89 10.54 -22.17 27.90
C ASP A 89 9.65 -22.23 29.15
N VAL A 90 8.44 -22.81 29.01
CA VAL A 90 7.55 -23.18 30.11
C VAL A 90 7.71 -24.67 30.39
#